data_AF-A0A382WCE5-F1
#
_entry.id   AF-A0A382WCE5-F1
#
_cell.length_a   1.000
_cell.length_b   1.000
_cell.length_c   1.000
_cell.angle_alpha   90.00
_cell.angle_beta   90.00
_cell.angle_gamma   90.00
#
_symmetry.space_group_name_H-M   'P 1'
#
loop_
_entity.id
_entity.type
_entity.pdbx_description
1 polymer ?
#
loop_
_entity_poly.entity_id
_entity_poly.type
_entity_poly.pdbx_seq_one_letter_code
_entity_poly.pdbx_strand_id
1 'polypeptide(L)'
;MGMNVDQMAIILFFSGHWFLSLFSQTFFLHRYSSHQMFTMNKFWERFFHIFTFISQGSSYLNTRAYAVLHRLHHKYSDELGDPHSPINSGNVFSMMWNTAKVYGNLKNEKIKVEPSMLKNIPDWNILERIGDFWVTRILWGTGYFIFYL
;
A
#
# COMPACT_ATOMS: atom_id res chain seq x y z
N MET A 1 3.24 33.26 -21.12
CA MET A 1 3.17 33.34 -19.65
C MET A 1 3.93 32.12 -19.12
N GLY A 2 5.09 32.32 -18.48
CA GLY A 2 5.93 31.21 -18.01
C GLY A 2 5.44 30.68 -16.66
N MET A 3 5.77 29.42 -16.34
CA MET A 3 5.55 28.86 -15.00
C MET A 3 6.42 29.60 -13.99
N ASN A 4 5.83 30.04 -12.88
CA ASN A 4 6.59 30.56 -11.76
C ASN A 4 7.17 29.41 -10.90
N VAL A 5 8.01 29.76 -9.93
CA VAL A 5 8.71 28.79 -9.08
C VAL A 5 7.73 27.93 -8.28
N ASP A 6 6.65 28.53 -7.77
CA ASP A 6 5.66 27.81 -6.95
C ASP A 6 4.89 26.78 -7.77
N GLN A 7 4.46 27.15 -8.99
CA GLN A 7 3.84 26.22 -9.94
C GLN A 7 4.77 25.07 -10.31
N MET A 8 6.06 25.37 -10.51
CA MET A 8 7.07 24.35 -10.76
C MET A 8 7.22 23.40 -9.57
N ALA A 9 7.30 23.94 -8.34
CA ALA A 9 7.42 23.14 -7.12
C ALA A 9 6.21 22.22 -6.92
N ILE A 10 4.99 22.73 -7.12
CA ILE A 10 3.75 21.94 -7.03
C ILE A 10 3.76 20.79 -8.04
N ILE A 11 4.08 21.06 -9.30
CA ILE A 11 4.09 20.04 -10.36
C ILE A 11 5.15 18.98 -10.10
N LEU A 12 6.35 19.39 -9.70
CA LEU A 12 7.45 18.47 -9.39
C LEU A 12 7.12 17.61 -8.17
N PHE A 13 6.56 18.21 -7.11
CA PHE A 13 6.18 17.48 -5.92
C PHE A 13 5.03 16.51 -6.19
N PHE A 14 3.97 16.94 -6.87
CA PHE A 14 2.85 16.09 -7.23
C PHE A 14 3.32 14.91 -8.10
N SER A 15 4.05 15.20 -9.17
CA SER A 15 4.54 14.17 -10.10
C SER A 15 5.52 13.22 -9.41
N GLY A 16 6.47 13.77 -8.65
CA GLY A 16 7.44 13.00 -7.87
C GLY A 16 6.75 12.08 -6.87
N HIS A 17 5.89 12.63 -6.02
CA HIS A 17 5.11 11.85 -5.04
C HIS A 17 4.32 10.75 -5.75
N TRP A 18 3.58 11.06 -6.81
CA TRP A 18 2.80 10.09 -7.57
C TRP A 18 3.65 8.93 -8.09
N PHE A 19 4.75 9.22 -8.81
CA PHE A 19 5.58 8.17 -9.40
C PHE A 19 6.37 7.38 -8.35
N LEU A 20 6.84 8.01 -7.27
CA LEU A 20 7.53 7.30 -6.19
C LEU A 20 6.56 6.40 -5.41
N SER A 21 5.32 6.86 -5.16
CA SER A 21 4.23 6.05 -4.60
C SER A 21 3.94 4.82 -5.46
N LEU A 22 3.76 5.03 -6.77
CA LEU A 22 3.52 3.94 -7.72
C LEU A 22 4.70 2.98 -7.81
N PHE A 23 5.93 3.49 -7.76
CA PHE A 23 7.12 2.65 -7.72
C PHE A 23 7.13 1.78 -6.46
N SER A 24 6.87 2.34 -5.27
CA SER A 24 6.76 1.54 -4.03
C SER A 24 5.66 0.49 -4.09
N GLN A 25 4.50 0.85 -4.63
CA GLN A 25 3.38 -0.06 -4.82
C GLN A 25 3.76 -1.24 -5.73
N THR A 26 4.41 -0.96 -6.86
CA THR A 26 4.72 -1.98 -7.87
C THR A 26 5.97 -2.79 -7.52
N PHE A 27 7.04 -2.14 -7.08
CA PHE A 27 8.33 -2.76 -6.83
C PHE A 27 8.35 -3.51 -5.48
N PHE A 28 8.03 -2.81 -4.38
CA PHE A 28 8.16 -3.36 -3.03
C PHE A 28 6.93 -4.14 -2.60
N LEU A 29 5.74 -3.52 -2.65
CA LEU A 29 4.52 -4.17 -2.17
C LEU A 29 4.09 -5.31 -3.09
N HIS A 30 4.00 -5.07 -4.39
CA HIS A 30 3.50 -6.06 -5.35
C HIS A 30 4.53 -7.14 -5.72
N ARG A 31 5.63 -6.76 -6.38
CA ARG A 31 6.59 -7.74 -6.94
C ARG A 31 7.41 -8.44 -5.87
N TYR A 32 7.88 -7.69 -4.87
CA TYR A 32 8.68 -8.25 -3.79
C TYR A 32 7.80 -8.91 -2.72
N SER A 33 7.00 -8.14 -1.97
CA SER A 33 6.22 -8.68 -0.84
C SER A 33 5.17 -9.72 -1.27
N SER A 34 4.30 -9.39 -2.25
CA SER A 34 3.25 -10.31 -2.69
C SER A 34 3.77 -11.49 -3.51
N HIS A 35 4.60 -11.23 -4.54
CA HIS A 35 4.98 -12.25 -5.53
C HIS A 35 6.34 -12.91 -5.32
N GLN A 36 7.21 -12.36 -4.46
CA GLN A 36 8.55 -12.89 -4.21
C GLN A 36 9.36 -13.06 -5.51
N MET A 37 9.22 -12.11 -6.45
CA MET A 37 9.88 -12.20 -7.77
C MET A 37 11.41 -12.11 -7.69
N PHE A 38 11.94 -11.62 -6.58
CA PHE A 38 13.37 -11.48 -6.31
C PHE A 38 13.61 -11.43 -4.80
N THR A 39 14.88 -11.57 -4.39
CA THR A 39 15.29 -11.49 -2.98
C THR A 39 16.00 -10.18 -2.70
N MET A 40 15.94 -9.73 -1.44
CA MET A 40 16.72 -8.61 -0.93
C MET A 40 17.49 -9.07 0.30
N ASN A 41 18.67 -8.50 0.51
CA ASN A 41 19.28 -8.57 1.84
C ASN A 41 18.49 -7.69 2.82
N LYS A 42 18.77 -7.84 4.12
CA LYS A 42 18.00 -7.13 5.15
C LYS A 42 18.09 -5.60 5.03
N PHE A 43 19.22 -5.09 4.56
CA PHE A 43 19.42 -3.65 4.37
C PHE A 43 18.45 -3.10 3.32
N TRP A 44 18.42 -3.69 2.12
CA TRP A 44 17.55 -3.23 1.04
C TRP A 44 16.07 -3.42 1.36
N GLU A 45 15.71 -4.53 2.00
CA GLU A 45 14.34 -4.75 2.48
C GLU A 45 13.90 -3.59 3.40
N ARG A 46 14.73 -3.24 4.39
CA ARG A 46 14.46 -2.14 5.33
C ARG A 46 14.41 -0.78 4.62
N PHE A 47 15.34 -0.54 3.69
CA PHE A 47 15.35 0.69 2.88
C PHE A 47 14.03 0.85 2.12
N PHE A 48 13.60 -0.15 1.36
CA PHE A 48 12.37 -0.06 0.56
C PHE A 48 11.10 -0.04 1.41
N HIS A 49 11.13 -0.61 2.61
CA HIS A 49 10.02 -0.52 3.56
C HIS A 49 9.84 0.93 4.05
N ILE A 50 10.92 1.59 4.48
CA ILE A 50 10.89 3.02 4.87
C ILE A 50 10.54 3.89 3.66
N PHE A 51 11.13 3.61 2.51
CA PHE A 51 10.84 4.33 1.27
C PHE A 51 9.35 4.23 0.92
N THR A 52 8.74 3.05 1.07
CA THR A 52 7.29 2.85 0.89
C THR A 52 6.49 3.70 1.87
N PHE A 53 6.88 3.70 3.14
CA PHE A 53 6.24 4.55 4.16
C PHE A 53 6.26 6.04 3.81
N ILE A 54 7.42 6.57 3.40
CA ILE A 54 7.58 7.99 3.07
C ILE A 54 6.84 8.34 1.76
N SER A 55 7.05 7.53 0.72
CA SER A 55 6.52 7.80 -0.62
C SER A 55 4.99 7.68 -0.69
N GLN A 56 4.37 6.80 0.11
CA GLN A 56 2.90 6.66 0.18
C GLN A 56 2.25 7.53 1.25
N GLY A 57 3.00 7.92 2.29
CA GLY A 57 2.56 8.79 3.39
C GLY A 57 1.18 8.47 3.94
N SER A 58 0.20 9.37 3.74
CA SER A 58 -1.18 9.20 4.23
C SER A 58 -1.89 7.96 3.67
N SER A 59 -1.45 7.50 2.49
CA SER A 59 -1.98 6.35 1.77
C SER A 59 -1.19 5.07 2.03
N TYR A 60 -0.26 5.08 3.00
CA TYR A 60 0.55 3.92 3.33
C TYR A 60 -0.29 2.65 3.56
N LEU A 61 0.16 1.57 2.91
CA LEU A 61 -0.41 0.24 3.05
C LEU A 61 0.51 -0.66 3.86
N ASN A 62 -0.07 -1.29 4.87
CA ASN A 62 0.58 -2.34 5.63
C ASN A 62 1.05 -3.50 4.73
N THR A 63 2.35 -3.81 4.81
CA THR A 63 3.03 -4.73 3.87
C THR A 63 2.44 -6.12 3.89
N ARG A 64 2.15 -6.64 5.08
CA ARG A 64 1.57 -7.97 5.28
C ARG A 64 0.13 -8.02 4.81
N ALA A 65 -0.69 -7.05 5.23
CA ALA A 65 -2.10 -6.99 4.84
C ALA A 65 -2.24 -6.89 3.32
N TYR A 66 -1.43 -6.04 2.68
CA TYR A 66 -1.42 -5.91 1.23
C TYR A 66 -0.99 -7.21 0.53
N ALA A 67 0.11 -7.82 0.94
CA ALA A 67 0.61 -9.04 0.30
C ALA A 67 -0.37 -10.20 0.39
N VAL A 68 -1.00 -10.40 1.55
CA VAL A 68 -1.98 -11.46 1.74
C VAL A 68 -3.25 -11.18 0.93
N LEU A 69 -3.76 -9.94 0.93
CA LEU A 69 -4.90 -9.54 0.11
C LEU A 69 -4.64 -9.79 -1.38
N HIS A 70 -3.46 -9.41 -1.85
CA HIS A 70 -3.04 -9.59 -3.24
C HIS A 70 -2.91 -11.07 -3.62
N ARG A 71 -2.34 -11.89 -2.73
CA ARG A 71 -2.27 -13.34 -2.93
C ARG A 71 -3.66 -13.99 -2.94
N LEU A 72 -4.60 -13.51 -2.12
CA LEU A 72 -5.99 -13.96 -2.14
C LEU A 72 -6.66 -13.67 -3.48
N HIS A 73 -6.49 -12.46 -4.01
CA HIS A 73 -6.98 -12.11 -5.35
C HIS A 73 -6.42 -13.04 -6.42
N HIS A 74 -5.11 -13.28 -6.45
CA HIS A 74 -4.54 -14.23 -7.43
C HIS A 74 -5.03 -15.66 -7.26
N LYS A 75 -5.30 -16.11 -6.02
CA LYS A 75 -5.76 -17.47 -5.74
C LYS A 75 -7.23 -17.67 -6.11
N TYR A 76 -8.07 -16.67 -5.90
CA TYR A 76 -9.52 -16.73 -6.07
C TYR A 76 -10.02 -15.79 -7.17
N SER A 77 -9.17 -15.45 -8.14
CA SER A 77 -9.48 -14.42 -9.15
C SER A 77 -10.81 -14.72 -9.82
N ASP A 78 -11.73 -13.75 -9.77
CA ASP A 78 -13.10 -13.86 -10.30
C ASP A 78 -13.96 -14.99 -9.70
N GLU A 79 -13.50 -15.64 -8.65
CA GLU A 79 -14.23 -16.63 -7.87
C GLU A 79 -14.70 -16.06 -6.53
N LEU A 80 -15.58 -16.83 -5.87
CA LEU A 80 -16.00 -16.52 -4.51
C LEU A 80 -14.78 -16.55 -3.57
N GLY A 81 -14.48 -15.41 -2.93
CA GLY A 81 -13.33 -15.26 -2.05
C GLY A 81 -12.29 -14.25 -2.55
N ASP A 82 -12.42 -13.76 -3.79
CA ASP A 82 -11.65 -12.62 -4.26
C ASP A 82 -12.01 -11.34 -3.46
N PRO A 83 -11.06 -10.70 -2.76
CA PRO A 83 -11.33 -9.49 -2.00
C PRO A 83 -11.71 -8.27 -2.87
N HIS A 84 -11.47 -8.31 -4.17
CA HIS A 84 -11.79 -7.21 -5.09
C HIS A 84 -12.20 -7.66 -6.50
N SER A 85 -12.95 -8.77 -6.62
CA SER A 85 -13.51 -9.16 -7.92
C SER A 85 -14.62 -8.20 -8.36
N PRO A 86 -14.52 -7.61 -9.57
CA PRO A 86 -15.59 -6.81 -10.16
C PRO A 86 -16.83 -7.65 -10.50
N ILE A 87 -16.64 -8.92 -10.88
CA ILE A 87 -17.72 -9.83 -11.27
C ILE A 87 -18.59 -10.20 -10.07
N ASN A 88 -17.96 -10.42 -8.91
CA ASN A 88 -18.64 -10.79 -7.68
C ASN A 88 -19.12 -9.59 -6.85
N SER A 89 -19.04 -8.37 -7.41
CA SER A 89 -19.43 -7.12 -6.75
C SER A 89 -20.55 -6.42 -7.50
N GLY A 90 -21.56 -5.92 -6.79
CA GLY A 90 -22.67 -5.21 -7.43
C GLY A 90 -22.29 -3.90 -8.11
N ASN A 91 -21.18 -3.26 -7.70
CA ASN A 91 -20.58 -2.08 -8.32
C ASN A 91 -19.17 -1.82 -7.73
N VAL A 92 -18.48 -0.80 -8.25
CA VAL A 92 -17.13 -0.43 -7.80
C VAL A 92 -17.09 -0.02 -6.33
N PHE A 93 -18.12 0.66 -5.82
CA PHE A 93 -18.15 1.08 -4.41
C PHE A 93 -18.29 -0.10 -3.46
N SER A 94 -19.18 -1.05 -3.78
CA SER A 94 -19.35 -2.26 -2.96
C SER A 94 -18.10 -3.14 -3.01
N MET A 95 -17.45 -3.24 -4.16
CA MET A 95 -16.14 -3.89 -4.32
C MET A 95 -15.11 -3.25 -3.40
N MET A 96 -14.86 -1.95 -3.55
CA MET A 96 -13.86 -1.23 -2.76
C MET A 96 -14.14 -1.29 -1.26
N TRP A 97 -15.41 -1.22 -0.86
CA TRP A 97 -15.79 -1.36 0.56
C TRP A 97 -15.50 -2.76 1.09
N ASN A 98 -15.82 -3.81 0.32
CA ASN A 98 -15.46 -5.18 0.67
C ASN A 98 -13.93 -5.34 0.78
N THR A 99 -13.19 -4.81 -0.19
CA THR A 99 -11.72 -4.82 -0.17
C THR A 99 -11.17 -4.15 1.08
N ALA A 100 -11.68 -2.96 1.44
CA ALA A 100 -11.28 -2.24 2.64
C ALA A 100 -11.59 -3.03 3.92
N LYS A 101 -12.75 -3.69 3.98
CA LYS A 101 -13.14 -4.55 5.12
C LYS A 101 -12.23 -5.76 5.24
N VAL A 102 -11.97 -6.49 4.14
CA VAL A 102 -11.07 -7.65 4.14
C VAL A 102 -9.65 -7.20 4.49
N TYR A 103 -9.15 -6.12 3.88
CA TYR A 103 -7.86 -5.53 4.20
C TYR A 103 -7.72 -5.20 5.69
N GLY A 104 -8.72 -4.52 6.27
CA GLY A 104 -8.73 -4.19 7.70
C GLY A 104 -8.74 -5.42 8.61
N ASN A 105 -9.44 -6.48 8.21
CA ASN A 105 -9.44 -7.74 8.93
C ASN A 105 -8.10 -8.48 8.82
N LEU A 106 -7.46 -8.49 7.65
CA LEU A 106 -6.13 -9.09 7.45
C LEU A 106 -5.07 -8.34 8.27
N LYS A 107 -5.13 -7.01 8.26
CA LYS A 107 -4.24 -6.13 9.01
C LYS A 107 -4.31 -6.36 10.52
N ASN A 108 -5.52 -6.53 11.05
CA ASN A 108 -5.75 -6.82 12.47
C ASN A 108 -5.73 -8.33 12.79
N GLU A 109 -5.30 -9.16 11.83
CA GLU A 109 -5.21 -10.62 11.98
C GLU A 109 -6.51 -11.31 12.42
N LYS A 110 -7.66 -10.74 12.05
CA LYS A 110 -9.00 -11.26 12.39
C LYS A 110 -9.45 -12.42 11.50
N ILE A 111 -8.76 -12.64 10.39
CA ILE A 111 -9.04 -13.73 9.44
C ILE A 111 -7.84 -14.67 9.44
N LYS A 112 -8.11 -15.97 9.63
CA LYS A 112 -7.10 -17.02 9.44
C LYS A 112 -6.83 -17.17 7.95
N VAL A 113 -5.58 -17.14 7.58
CA VAL A 113 -5.12 -17.35 6.20
C VAL A 113 -4.21 -18.57 6.15
N GLU A 114 -4.22 -19.24 5.00
CA GLU A 114 -3.35 -20.38 4.71
C GLU A 114 -1.88 -20.02 5.02
N PRO A 115 -1.11 -20.90 5.70
CA PRO A 115 0.30 -20.63 6.03
C PRO A 115 1.15 -20.31 4.79
N SER A 116 0.82 -20.88 3.64
CA SER A 116 1.47 -20.58 2.36
C SER A 116 1.36 -19.11 1.97
N MET A 117 0.26 -18.44 2.32
CA MET A 117 0.02 -17.02 2.03
C MET A 117 0.85 -16.09 2.92
N LEU A 118 1.42 -16.58 4.02
CA LEU A 118 2.25 -15.80 4.93
C LEU A 118 3.75 -15.96 4.66
N LYS A 119 4.12 -16.85 3.74
CA LYS A 119 5.53 -17.19 3.48
C LYS A 119 6.30 -15.99 2.92
N ASN A 120 7.48 -15.76 3.48
CA ASN A 120 8.49 -14.78 3.06
C ASN A 120 7.99 -13.33 2.94
N ILE A 121 6.94 -12.96 3.68
CA ILE A 121 6.49 -11.57 3.73
C ILE A 121 7.48 -10.76 4.60
N PRO A 122 7.93 -9.57 4.15
CA PRO A 122 8.71 -8.66 4.98
C PRO A 122 7.94 -8.26 6.23
N ASP A 123 8.55 -8.45 7.41
CA ASP A 123 7.97 -8.03 8.68
C ASP A 123 8.77 -6.86 9.30
N TRP A 124 8.03 -5.78 9.59
CA TRP A 124 8.50 -4.68 10.41
C TRP A 124 7.40 -4.07 11.29
N ASN A 125 6.91 -4.84 12.25
CA ASN A 125 5.86 -4.43 13.19
C ASN A 125 5.93 -2.97 13.72
N ILE A 126 7.12 -2.44 14.01
CA ILE A 126 7.27 -1.05 14.48
C ILE A 126 6.88 -0.04 13.38
N LEU A 127 7.45 -0.17 12.19
CA LEU A 127 7.17 0.74 11.07
C LEU A 127 5.71 0.59 10.62
N GLU A 128 5.19 -0.65 10.61
CA GLU A 128 3.80 -0.92 10.29
C GLU A 128 2.84 -0.21 11.26
N ARG A 129 3.11 -0.28 12.57
CA ARG A 129 2.32 0.45 13.57
C ARG A 129 2.41 1.96 13.34
N ILE A 130 3.58 2.51 13.09
CA ILE A 130 3.73 3.94 12.81
C ILE A 130 2.89 4.35 11.60
N GLY A 131 2.95 3.61 10.50
CA GLY A 131 2.17 3.89 9.29
C GLY A 131 0.66 3.70 9.47
N ASP A 132 0.24 2.81 10.37
CA ASP A 132 -1.17 2.54 10.64
C ASP A 132 -1.82 3.52 11.62
N PHE A 133 -1.05 4.27 12.40
CA PHE A 133 -1.59 5.24 13.35
C PHE A 133 -2.28 6.41 12.64
N TRP A 134 -3.50 6.74 13.10
CA TRP A 134 -4.28 7.86 12.56
C TRP A 134 -3.54 9.20 12.66
N VAL A 135 -2.78 9.41 13.74
CA VAL A 135 -1.96 10.61 13.90
C VAL A 135 -0.96 10.75 12.75
N THR A 136 -0.27 9.67 12.38
CA THR A 136 0.67 9.67 11.24
C THR A 136 -0.03 10.00 9.93
N ARG A 137 -1.23 9.43 9.70
CA ARG A 137 -2.01 9.70 8.48
C ARG A 137 -2.46 11.17 8.41
N ILE A 138 -2.91 11.72 9.53
CA ILE A 138 -3.30 13.13 9.64
C ILE A 138 -2.09 14.04 9.42
N LEU A 139 -0.93 13.75 10.02
CA LEU A 139 0.28 14.54 9.84
C LEU A 139 0.72 14.60 8.37
N TRP A 140 0.72 13.46 7.67
CA TRP A 140 0.99 13.43 6.23
C TRP A 140 -0.05 14.23 5.44
N GLY A 141 -1.34 14.00 5.69
CA GLY A 141 -2.42 14.69 4.98
C GLY A 141 -2.39 16.21 5.18
N THR A 142 -2.20 16.66 6.42
CA THR A 142 -2.03 18.08 6.75
C THR A 142 -0.77 18.66 6.12
N GLY A 143 0.35 17.93 6.14
CA GLY A 143 1.58 18.36 5.48
C GLY A 143 1.41 18.56 3.97
N TYR A 144 0.73 17.62 3.30
CA TYR A 144 0.40 17.76 1.88
C TYR A 144 -0.54 18.92 1.62
N PHE A 145 -1.60 19.07 2.43
CA PHE A 145 -2.54 20.17 2.29
C PHE A 145 -1.85 21.52 2.42
N ILE A 146 -1.01 21.71 3.43
CA ILE A 146 -0.24 22.95 3.62
C ILE A 146 0.71 23.21 2.46
N PHE A 147 1.34 22.17 1.89
CA PHE A 147 2.25 22.33 0.75
C PHE A 147 1.54 22.82 -0.53
N TYR A 148 0.26 22.48 -0.70
CA TYR A 148 -0.52 22.85 -1.90
C TYR A 148 -1.32 24.14 -1.76
N LEU A 149 -1.38 24.74 -0.56
CA LEU A 149 -1.94 26.08 -0.34
C LEU A 149 -0.96 27.17 -0.76
#